data_AF-A0A0D3RK84-F1
#
_entry.id   AF-A0A0D3RK84-F1
#
_cell.length_a   1.000
_cell.length_b   1.000
_cell.length_c   1.000
_cell.angle_alpha   90.00
_cell.angle_beta   90.00
_cell.angle_gamma   90.00
#
_symmetry.space_group_name_H-M   'P 1'
#
loop_
_entity.id
_entity.type
_entity.pdbx_description
1 polymer ?
#
loop_
_entity_poly.entity_id
_entity_poly.type
_entity_poly.pdbx_seq_one_letter_code
_entity_poly.pdbx_strand_id
1 'polypeptide(L)'
;LSGESVHIVTVNEYLATREAEGPIGDIFRFLGLSVGLNIKTKSFQEKKDAYKCDILYSTNSELGFDYLRDNMEMELSNLLMKKEYSYAILDEVDSILIDEGRTPLIISNKTRQGINLYRDADRFAKTLKEQHYIVDLESKTIESTEEGIKKAEFFFQMDNLYDNKNYILLHCIKNALKAHFIFEKNKDYLVEKDQVLIIDHFTGRILHGRQFSDG
;
A
#
# COMPACT_ATOMS: atom_id res chain seq x y z
N LEU A 1 9.06 -4.28 34.50
CA LEU A 1 9.75 -5.35 35.27
C LEU A 1 10.52 -6.31 34.35
N SER A 2 9.95 -6.75 33.23
CA SER A 2 10.68 -7.47 32.17
C SER A 2 11.53 -6.56 31.27
N GLY A 3 11.23 -5.25 31.24
CA GLY A 3 11.84 -4.29 30.31
C GLY A 3 11.11 -4.19 28.97
N GLU A 4 10.12 -5.06 28.77
CA GLU A 4 9.20 -5.08 27.64
C GLU A 4 8.01 -4.14 27.88
N SER A 5 7.51 -3.54 26.79
CA SER A 5 6.36 -2.61 26.84
C SER A 5 5.03 -3.36 26.89
N VAL A 6 4.10 -2.86 27.70
CA VAL A 6 2.72 -3.35 27.79
C VAL A 6 1.78 -2.38 27.09
N HIS A 7 0.96 -2.89 26.17
CA HIS A 7 -0.05 -2.10 25.48
C HIS A 7 -1.42 -2.32 26.13
N ILE A 8 -2.07 -1.25 26.57
CA ILE A 8 -3.44 -1.26 27.09
C ILE A 8 -4.34 -0.64 26.03
N VAL A 9 -5.25 -1.44 25.51
CA VAL A 9 -6.08 -1.11 24.35
C VAL A 9 -7.51 -0.88 24.80
N THR A 10 -8.02 0.32 24.55
CA THR A 10 -9.40 0.69 24.87
C THR A 10 -10.26 0.85 23.61
N VAL A 11 -11.57 0.83 23.77
CA VAL A 11 -12.54 1.00 22.66
C VAL A 11 -12.57 2.41 22.07
N ASN A 12 -12.15 3.43 22.82
CA ASN A 12 -12.12 4.81 22.31
C ASN A 12 -11.02 5.67 22.94
N GLU A 13 -10.73 6.81 22.30
CA GLU A 13 -9.67 7.73 22.69
C GLU A 13 -9.94 8.42 24.04
N TYR A 14 -11.21 8.66 24.39
CA TYR A 14 -11.56 9.27 25.67
C TYR A 14 -11.14 8.37 26.83
N LEU A 15 -11.44 7.08 26.75
CA LEU A 15 -11.03 6.09 27.75
C LEU A 15 -9.50 5.98 27.80
N ALA A 16 -8.82 5.81 26.67
CA ALA A 16 -7.36 5.76 26.63
C ALA A 16 -6.72 6.99 27.31
N THR A 17 -7.24 8.18 26.99
CA THR A 17 -6.75 9.45 27.55
C THR A 17 -7.03 9.54 29.05
N ARG A 18 -8.26 9.22 29.48
CA ARG A 18 -8.65 9.25 30.89
C ARG A 18 -7.77 8.32 31.73
N GLU A 19 -7.50 7.12 31.25
CA GLU A 19 -6.68 6.15 31.98
C GLU A 19 -5.20 6.57 32.00
N ALA A 20 -4.66 7.02 30.86
CA ALA A 20 -3.26 7.43 30.75
C ALA A 20 -2.95 8.71 31.54
N GLU A 21 -3.83 9.71 31.51
CA GLU A 21 -3.61 11.02 32.13
C GLU A 21 -4.26 11.14 33.52
N GLY A 22 -5.09 10.17 33.91
CA GLY A 22 -5.80 10.17 35.19
C GLY A 22 -5.09 9.39 36.31
N PRO A 23 -5.83 9.05 37.38
CA PRO A 23 -5.26 8.44 38.59
C PRO A 23 -4.53 7.12 38.36
N ILE A 24 -4.96 6.33 37.37
CA ILE A 24 -4.33 5.04 37.05
C ILE A 24 -2.96 5.25 36.41
N GLY A 25 -2.85 6.15 35.42
CA GLY A 25 -1.57 6.60 34.88
C GLY A 25 -0.64 7.17 35.95
N ASP A 26 -1.18 7.94 36.89
CA ASP A 26 -0.39 8.51 38.00
C ASP A 26 0.17 7.45 38.95
N ILE A 27 -0.54 6.35 39.18
CA ILE A 27 -0.02 5.22 39.96
C ILE A 27 1.21 4.63 39.28
N PHE A 28 1.16 4.41 37.96
CA PHE A 28 2.31 3.88 37.22
C PHE A 28 3.51 4.84 37.27
N ARG A 29 3.26 6.15 37.09
CA ARG A 29 4.31 7.19 37.22
C ARG A 29 4.89 7.24 38.62
N PHE A 30 4.05 7.15 39.64
CA PHE A 30 4.47 7.10 41.05
C PHE A 30 5.38 5.91 41.32
N LEU A 31 5.12 4.76 40.68
CA LEU A 31 5.97 3.56 40.74
C LEU A 31 7.24 3.64 39.86
N GLY A 32 7.48 4.78 39.20
CA GLY A 32 8.67 5.03 38.38
C GLY A 32 8.59 4.51 36.94
N LEU A 33 7.40 4.12 36.47
CA LEU A 33 7.18 3.68 35.09
C LEU A 33 6.76 4.87 34.21
N SER A 34 7.14 4.81 32.94
CA SER A 34 6.71 5.76 31.92
C SER A 34 5.38 5.32 31.27
N VAL A 35 4.48 6.27 31.09
CA VAL A 35 3.14 6.05 30.51
C VAL A 35 2.98 6.91 29.26
N GLY A 36 2.75 6.26 28.12
CA GLY A 36 2.51 6.88 26.82
C GLY A 36 1.04 6.80 26.42
N LEU A 37 0.61 7.75 25.58
CA LEU A 37 -0.74 7.79 25.01
C LEU A 37 -0.63 7.93 23.48
N ASN A 38 -1.17 6.96 22.75
CA ASN A 38 -1.26 6.96 21.29
C ASN A 38 -2.72 7.08 20.85
N ILE A 39 -3.08 8.27 20.38
CA ILE A 39 -4.40 8.62 19.83
C ILE A 39 -4.21 9.38 18.51
N LYS A 40 -5.29 9.52 17.73
CA LYS A 40 -5.24 10.11 16.37
C LYS A 40 -4.73 11.54 16.32
N THR A 41 -4.98 12.31 17.38
CA THR A 41 -4.57 13.73 17.46
C THR A 41 -3.07 13.92 17.72
N LYS A 42 -2.35 12.86 18.12
CA LYS A 42 -0.92 12.92 18.40
C LYS A 42 -0.12 13.04 17.11
N SER A 43 0.87 13.91 17.14
CA SER A 43 1.87 14.01 16.07
C SER A 43 2.74 12.75 16.00
N PHE A 44 3.38 12.54 14.85
CA PHE A 44 4.28 11.42 14.63
C PHE A 44 5.36 11.31 15.74
N GLN A 45 5.94 12.44 16.15
CA GLN A 45 6.97 12.45 17.19
C GLN A 45 6.39 12.07 18.56
N GLU A 46 5.21 12.58 18.93
CA GLU A 46 4.55 12.21 20.18
C GLU A 46 4.18 10.72 20.21
N LYS A 47 3.69 10.16 19.10
CA LYS A 47 3.42 8.73 18.98
C LYS A 47 4.70 7.92 19.19
N LYS A 48 5.79 8.32 18.53
CA LYS A 48 7.09 7.66 18.64
C LYS A 48 7.62 7.67 20.08
N ASP A 49 7.39 8.75 20.81
CA ASP A 49 7.78 8.84 22.21
C ASP A 49 6.85 8.02 23.12
N ALA A 50 5.55 7.95 22.81
CA ALA A 50 4.61 7.08 23.51
C ALA A 50 4.98 5.58 23.37
N TYR A 51 5.37 5.12 22.18
CA TYR A 51 5.82 3.73 21.96
C TYR A 51 7.12 3.38 22.71
N LYS A 52 7.89 4.37 23.16
CA LYS A 52 9.10 4.12 23.98
C LYS A 52 8.77 3.88 25.45
N CYS A 53 7.58 4.27 25.91
CA CYS A 53 7.17 4.12 27.29
C CYS A 53 7.06 2.65 27.71
N ASP A 54 7.04 2.42 29.03
CA ASP A 54 6.85 1.10 29.63
C ASP A 54 5.40 0.62 29.45
N ILE A 55 4.46 1.55 29.55
CA ILE A 55 3.02 1.32 29.36
C ILE A 55 2.52 2.25 28.26
N LEU A 56 1.82 1.69 27.29
CA LEU A 56 1.20 2.42 26.19
C LEU A 56 -0.32 2.27 26.26
N TYR A 57 -1.04 3.38 26.42
CA TYR A 57 -2.48 3.43 26.20
C TYR A 57 -2.78 3.81 24.75
N SER A 58 -3.68 3.07 24.11
CA SER A 58 -4.11 3.36 22.75
C SER A 58 -5.48 2.76 22.44
N THR A 59 -5.99 2.99 21.24
CA THR A 59 -7.16 2.30 20.71
C THR A 59 -6.73 1.19 19.76
N ASN A 60 -7.59 0.20 19.57
CA ASN A 60 -7.35 -0.89 18.63
C ASN A 60 -7.13 -0.36 17.19
N SER A 61 -7.92 0.64 16.79
CA SER A 61 -7.82 1.29 15.49
C SER A 61 -6.46 1.97 15.29
N GLU A 62 -6.00 2.76 16.27
CA GLU A 62 -4.71 3.48 16.14
C GLU A 62 -3.51 2.53 16.13
N LEU A 63 -3.51 1.51 16.99
CA LEU A 63 -2.48 0.47 16.97
C LEU A 63 -2.44 -0.28 15.63
N GLY A 64 -3.59 -0.69 15.11
CA GLY A 64 -3.67 -1.40 13.85
C GLY A 64 -3.24 -0.54 12.67
N PHE A 65 -3.61 0.74 12.64
CA PHE A 65 -3.16 1.65 11.59
C PHE A 65 -1.67 2.00 11.70
N ASP A 66 -1.11 2.14 12.90
CA ASP A 66 0.34 2.33 13.07
C ASP A 66 1.11 1.09 12.61
N TYR A 67 0.63 -0.13 12.94
CA TYR A 67 1.19 -1.38 12.44
C TYR A 67 1.20 -1.43 10.90
N LEU A 68 0.07 -1.09 10.26
CA LEU A 68 -0.01 -1.07 8.79
C LEU A 68 0.91 -0.02 8.18
N ARG A 69 1.04 1.17 8.78
CA ARG A 69 1.96 2.23 8.33
C ARG A 69 3.41 1.80 8.42
N ASP A 70 3.81 1.21 9.55
CA ASP A 70 5.19 0.76 9.76
C ASP A 70 5.59 -0.34 8.75
N ASN A 71 4.65 -1.21 8.36
CA ASN A 71 4.90 -2.22 7.31
C ASN A 71 4.93 -1.66 5.88
N MET A 72 4.52 -0.40 5.67
CA MET A 72 4.64 0.32 4.41
C MET A 72 5.84 1.27 4.36
N GLU A 73 6.52 1.49 5.49
CA GLU A 73 7.60 2.45 5.62
C GLU A 73 8.91 1.88 5.09
N MET A 74 9.66 2.68 4.32
CA MET A 74 10.94 2.24 3.74
C MET A 74 12.12 2.59 4.64
N GLU A 75 11.99 3.64 5.48
CA GLU A 75 13.07 4.11 6.32
C GLU A 75 12.91 3.64 7.78
N LEU A 76 13.89 2.90 8.30
CA LEU A 76 13.91 2.46 9.71
C LEU A 76 13.84 3.61 10.72
N SER A 77 14.25 4.82 10.34
CA SER A 77 14.12 6.03 11.16
C SER A 77 12.67 6.41 11.40
N ASN A 78 11.77 6.08 10.46
CA ASN A 78 10.37 6.49 10.44
C ASN A 78 9.42 5.45 11.08
N LEU A 79 9.94 4.29 11.50
CA LEU A 79 9.15 3.32 12.25
C LEU A 79 8.77 3.84 13.64
N LEU A 80 7.50 3.65 14.00
CA LEU A 80 6.94 3.95 15.31
C LEU A 80 7.18 2.79 16.29
N MET A 81 6.76 1.58 15.90
CA MET A 81 6.76 0.35 16.69
C MET A 81 8.10 -0.39 16.58
N LYS A 82 9.14 0.16 17.22
CA LYS A 82 10.49 -0.44 17.18
C LYS A 82 10.73 -1.59 18.15
N LYS A 83 9.90 -1.72 19.19
CA LYS A 83 9.97 -2.80 20.19
C LYS A 83 9.07 -3.96 19.76
N GLU A 84 9.43 -5.17 20.17
CA GLU A 84 8.60 -6.35 19.92
C GLU A 84 7.25 -6.26 20.65
N TYR A 85 6.20 -6.80 20.02
CA TYR A 85 4.84 -6.87 20.56
C TYR A 85 4.79 -7.85 21.73
N SER A 86 5.14 -7.35 22.92
CA SER A 86 5.39 -8.24 24.06
C SER A 86 4.10 -8.64 24.76
N TYR A 87 3.22 -7.68 25.04
CA TYR A 87 1.96 -7.96 25.73
C TYR A 87 0.90 -6.90 25.45
N ALA A 88 -0.34 -7.34 25.25
CA ALA A 88 -1.50 -6.47 25.08
C ALA A 88 -2.64 -6.87 26.02
N ILE A 89 -3.19 -5.88 26.73
CA ILE A 89 -4.40 -6.02 27.54
C ILE A 89 -5.51 -5.30 26.78
N LEU A 90 -6.57 -6.02 26.46
CA LEU A 90 -7.73 -5.47 25.75
C LEU A 90 -8.83 -5.18 26.76
N ASP A 91 -9.22 -3.92 26.87
CA ASP A 91 -10.43 -3.50 27.57
C ASP A 91 -11.65 -3.71 26.66
N GLU A 92 -12.77 -4.17 27.22
CA GLU A 92 -13.99 -4.54 26.47
C GLU A 92 -13.69 -5.47 25.28
N VAL A 93 -13.09 -6.63 25.59
CA VAL A 93 -12.55 -7.57 24.60
C VAL A 93 -13.58 -8.07 23.57
N ASP A 94 -14.85 -8.20 23.97
CA ASP A 94 -15.95 -8.57 23.08
C ASP A 94 -16.22 -7.48 22.04
N SER A 95 -16.27 -6.22 22.48
CA SER A 95 -16.44 -5.08 21.57
C SER A 95 -15.30 -5.00 20.55
N ILE A 96 -14.05 -5.21 20.99
CA ILE A 96 -12.88 -5.11 20.10
C ILE A 96 -12.75 -6.33 19.17
N LEU A 97 -12.74 -7.55 19.71
CA LEU A 97 -12.42 -8.74 18.93
C LEU A 97 -13.62 -9.34 18.19
N ILE A 98 -14.85 -9.11 18.66
CA ILE A 98 -16.06 -9.67 18.04
C ILE A 98 -16.73 -8.61 17.17
N ASP A 99 -17.05 -7.44 17.72
CA ASP A 99 -17.84 -6.45 17.00
C ASP A 99 -17.00 -5.69 15.98
N GLU A 100 -15.90 -5.08 16.43
CA GLU A 100 -15.00 -4.33 15.55
C GLU A 100 -14.19 -5.24 14.62
N GLY A 101 -13.92 -6.48 15.02
CA GLY A 101 -13.23 -7.48 14.21
C GLY A 101 -13.89 -7.78 12.86
N ARG A 102 -15.15 -7.36 12.65
CA ARG A 102 -15.87 -7.48 11.38
C ARG A 102 -15.45 -6.44 10.33
N THR A 103 -14.88 -5.32 10.74
CA THR A 103 -14.51 -4.22 9.84
C THR A 103 -13.00 -4.18 9.65
N PRO A 104 -12.48 -4.41 8.43
CA PRO A 104 -11.05 -4.38 8.19
C PRO A 104 -10.48 -2.96 8.30
N LEU A 105 -9.25 -2.86 8.82
CA LEU A 105 -8.46 -1.63 8.78
C LEU A 105 -7.79 -1.49 7.41
N ILE A 106 -8.14 -0.43 6.67
CA ILE A 106 -7.68 -0.22 5.29
C ILE A 106 -7.02 1.15 5.17
N ILE A 107 -5.75 1.19 4.76
CA ILE A 107 -5.07 2.41 4.31
C ILE A 107 -5.30 2.54 2.80
N SER A 108 -5.94 3.63 2.38
CA SER A 108 -6.14 3.92 0.96
C SER A 108 -5.42 5.21 0.58
N ASN A 109 -4.46 5.09 -0.33
CA ASN A 109 -3.77 6.23 -0.92
C ASN A 109 -4.50 6.64 -2.21
N LYS A 110 -4.79 7.94 -2.36
CA LYS A 110 -5.33 8.47 -3.61
C LYS A 110 -4.24 8.41 -4.69
N THR A 111 -4.24 7.37 -5.52
CA THR A 111 -3.34 7.23 -6.67
C THR A 111 -3.73 8.20 -7.79
N ARG A 112 -3.36 9.48 -7.66
CA ARG A 112 -3.40 10.44 -8.79
C ARG A 112 -2.20 10.33 -9.72
N GLN A 113 -1.10 9.73 -9.27
CA GLN A 113 0.18 9.75 -10.00
C GLN A 113 0.24 8.82 -11.23
N GLY A 114 -0.73 7.91 -11.44
CA GLY A 114 -0.68 6.92 -12.53
C GLY A 114 -1.37 7.32 -13.85
N ILE A 115 -2.40 8.18 -13.82
CA ILE A 115 -3.24 8.42 -15.03
C ILE A 115 -2.42 9.04 -16.18
N ASN A 116 -1.54 9.99 -15.87
CA ASN A 116 -0.72 10.63 -16.89
C ASN A 116 0.31 9.64 -17.46
N LEU A 117 0.92 8.80 -16.62
CA LEU A 117 1.91 7.81 -17.06
C LEU A 117 1.33 6.78 -18.01
N TYR A 118 0.10 6.30 -17.78
CA TYR A 118 -0.57 5.41 -18.72
C TYR A 118 -0.82 6.07 -20.09
N ARG A 119 -1.22 7.35 -20.10
CA ARG A 119 -1.42 8.10 -21.35
C ARG A 119 -0.11 8.35 -22.08
N ASP A 120 0.97 8.61 -21.35
CA ASP A 120 2.29 8.85 -21.93
C ASP A 120 2.89 7.56 -22.48
N ALA A 121 2.76 6.46 -21.75
CA ALA A 121 3.13 5.12 -22.19
C ALA A 121 2.33 4.66 -23.42
N ASP A 122 1.02 4.90 -23.48
CA ASP A 122 0.18 4.64 -24.66
C ASP A 122 0.66 5.45 -25.88
N ARG A 123 0.94 6.75 -25.69
CA ARG A 123 1.50 7.59 -26.76
C ARG A 123 2.84 7.04 -27.25
N PHE A 124 3.72 6.65 -26.34
CA PHE A 124 5.02 6.07 -26.68
C PHE A 124 4.87 4.75 -27.46
N ALA A 125 4.04 3.82 -26.97
CA ALA A 125 3.81 2.52 -27.60
C ALA A 125 3.37 2.64 -29.06
N LYS A 126 2.49 3.60 -29.37
CA LYS A 126 2.05 3.91 -30.74
C LYS A 126 3.15 4.40 -31.67
N THR A 127 4.26 4.92 -31.14
CA THR A 127 5.40 5.35 -31.96
C THR A 127 6.34 4.21 -32.34
N LEU A 128 6.22 3.05 -31.70
CA LEU A 128 7.12 1.93 -31.92
C LEU A 128 6.86 1.22 -33.26
N LYS A 129 7.87 0.48 -33.68
CA LYS A 129 7.93 -0.31 -34.91
C LYS A 129 8.47 -1.69 -34.53
N GLU A 130 8.32 -2.68 -35.41
CA GLU A 130 8.71 -4.07 -35.17
C GLU A 130 10.16 -4.23 -34.67
N GLN A 131 11.10 -3.41 -35.13
CA GLN A 131 12.51 -3.44 -34.66
C GLN A 131 12.72 -3.01 -33.19
N HIS A 132 11.74 -2.34 -32.58
CA HIS A 132 11.87 -1.77 -31.23
C HIS A 132 11.44 -2.74 -30.11
N TYR A 133 10.84 -3.89 -30.45
CA TYR A 133 10.34 -4.84 -29.48
C TYR A 133 10.41 -6.28 -30.01
N ILE A 134 10.36 -7.25 -29.10
CA ILE A 134 10.25 -8.67 -29.40
C ILE A 134 8.99 -9.17 -28.72
N VAL A 135 8.08 -9.78 -29.48
CA VAL A 135 6.85 -10.39 -28.96
C VAL A 135 6.98 -11.90 -29.04
N ASP A 136 6.69 -12.57 -27.93
CA ASP A 136 6.43 -13.99 -27.90
C ASP A 136 4.93 -14.21 -27.63
N LEU A 137 4.23 -14.65 -28.67
CA LEU A 137 2.78 -14.89 -28.63
C LEU A 137 2.40 -16.16 -27.87
N GLU A 138 3.31 -17.15 -27.77
CA GLU A 138 3.06 -18.38 -27.02
C GLU A 138 3.08 -18.10 -25.52
N SER A 139 4.09 -17.37 -25.05
CA SER A 139 4.18 -16.97 -23.64
C SER A 139 3.41 -15.69 -23.30
N LYS A 140 2.85 -14.99 -24.31
CA LYS A 140 2.22 -13.66 -24.16
C LYS A 140 3.14 -12.67 -23.45
N THR A 141 4.42 -12.67 -23.82
CA THR A 141 5.42 -11.73 -23.30
C THR A 141 5.90 -10.76 -24.39
N ILE A 142 6.30 -9.57 -23.95
CA ILE A 142 6.88 -8.55 -24.81
C ILE A 142 8.06 -7.90 -24.10
N GLU A 143 9.17 -7.79 -24.82
CA GLU A 143 10.39 -7.15 -24.37
C GLU A 143 10.81 -6.03 -25.33
N SER A 144 11.43 -4.98 -24.80
CA SER A 144 11.98 -3.90 -25.63
C SER A 144 13.38 -4.28 -26.10
N THR A 145 13.67 -4.04 -27.39
CA THR A 145 15.04 -4.19 -27.91
C THR A 145 15.92 -3.02 -27.46
N GLU A 146 17.24 -3.10 -27.69
CA GLU A 146 18.15 -1.98 -27.43
C GLU A 146 17.72 -0.69 -28.16
N GLU A 147 17.21 -0.80 -29.39
CA GLU A 147 16.68 0.36 -30.13
C GLU A 147 15.41 0.91 -29.47
N GLY A 148 14.53 0.03 -28.98
CA GLY A 148 13.33 0.43 -28.24
C GLY A 148 13.65 1.15 -26.93
N ILE A 149 14.66 0.68 -26.20
CA ILE A 149 15.13 1.28 -24.96
C ILE A 149 15.69 2.68 -25.22
N LYS A 150 16.60 2.83 -26.18
CA LYS A 150 17.16 4.15 -26.57
C LYS A 150 16.08 5.13 -27.01
N LYS A 151 15.07 4.62 -27.73
CA LYS A 151 13.93 5.44 -28.16
C LYS A 151 13.05 5.87 -26.98
N ALA A 152 12.86 5.00 -25.98
CA ALA A 152 12.16 5.35 -24.75
C ALA A 152 12.92 6.43 -23.98
N GLU A 153 14.23 6.26 -23.80
CA GLU A 153 15.11 7.24 -23.14
C GLU A 153 15.03 8.61 -23.80
N PHE A 154 15.06 8.64 -25.14
CA PHE A 154 14.90 9.88 -25.90
C PHE A 154 13.48 10.48 -25.77
N PHE A 155 12.44 9.67 -25.86
CA PHE A 155 11.04 10.13 -25.81
C PHE A 155 10.68 10.73 -24.44
N PHE A 156 11.14 10.09 -23.37
CA PHE A 156 10.87 10.51 -21.99
C PHE A 156 11.95 11.40 -21.38
N GLN A 157 12.99 11.75 -22.16
CA GLN A 157 14.09 12.62 -21.75
C GLN A 157 14.79 12.14 -20.47
N MET A 158 15.26 10.88 -20.49
CA MET A 158 15.98 10.27 -19.37
C MET A 158 17.25 9.56 -19.83
N ASP A 159 18.21 9.45 -18.92
CA ASP A 159 19.50 8.84 -19.22
C ASP A 159 19.47 7.30 -19.20
N ASN A 160 18.67 6.71 -18.30
CA ASN A 160 18.56 5.26 -18.16
C ASN A 160 17.13 4.87 -17.76
N LEU A 161 16.45 4.11 -18.64
CA LEU A 161 15.09 3.64 -18.38
C LEU A 161 15.01 2.64 -17.20
N TYR A 162 16.09 1.90 -16.92
CA TYR A 162 16.13 0.85 -15.91
C TYR A 162 16.64 1.32 -14.54
N ASP A 163 16.83 2.62 -14.34
CA ASP A 163 17.11 3.14 -12.99
C ASP A 163 15.92 2.86 -12.06
N ASN A 164 16.20 2.56 -10.79
CA ASN A 164 15.19 2.23 -9.77
C ASN A 164 14.14 3.35 -9.62
N LYS A 165 14.51 4.60 -9.93
CA LYS A 165 13.59 5.75 -9.90
C LYS A 165 12.49 5.68 -10.97
N ASN A 166 12.74 4.96 -12.06
CA ASN A 166 11.87 4.90 -13.24
C ASN A 166 10.98 3.64 -13.28
N TYR A 167 10.98 2.83 -12.21
CA TYR A 167 10.27 1.55 -12.19
C TYR A 167 8.79 1.63 -12.57
N ILE A 168 8.08 2.67 -12.11
CA ILE A 168 6.65 2.89 -12.42
C ILE A 168 6.47 3.13 -13.91
N LEU A 169 7.30 3.98 -14.50
CA LEU A 169 7.21 4.28 -15.93
C LEU A 169 7.55 3.05 -16.77
N LEU A 170 8.61 2.33 -16.43
CA LEU A 170 8.99 1.09 -17.11
C LEU A 170 7.84 0.07 -17.06
N HIS A 171 7.17 -0.05 -15.91
CA HIS A 171 5.99 -0.88 -15.76
C HIS A 171 4.82 -0.41 -16.65
N CYS A 172 4.50 0.89 -16.65
CA CYS A 172 3.48 1.45 -17.54
C CYS A 172 3.78 1.23 -19.02
N ILE A 173 5.05 1.38 -19.44
CA ILE A 173 5.49 1.10 -20.83
C ILE A 173 5.25 -0.37 -21.15
N LYS A 174 5.71 -1.30 -20.30
CA LYS A 174 5.48 -2.74 -20.52
C LYS A 174 4.00 -3.08 -20.66
N ASN A 175 3.13 -2.47 -19.85
CA ASN A 175 1.68 -2.68 -19.94
C ASN A 175 1.08 -2.10 -21.22
N ALA A 176 1.52 -0.89 -21.63
CA ALA A 176 1.10 -0.31 -22.90
C ALA A 176 1.52 -1.18 -24.09
N LEU A 177 2.74 -1.73 -24.06
CA LEU A 177 3.21 -2.67 -25.08
C LEU A 177 2.36 -3.94 -25.14
N LYS A 178 2.06 -4.55 -24.00
CA LYS A 178 1.15 -5.72 -23.95
C LYS A 178 -0.23 -5.38 -24.49
N ALA A 179 -0.78 -4.24 -24.10
CA ALA A 179 -2.10 -3.79 -24.55
C ALA A 179 -2.19 -3.56 -26.07
N HIS A 180 -1.11 -3.06 -26.70
CA HIS A 180 -1.09 -2.79 -28.14
C HIS A 180 -0.73 -4.00 -29.00
N PHE A 181 0.19 -4.85 -28.53
CA PHE A 181 0.81 -5.88 -29.37
C PHE A 181 0.42 -7.32 -29.01
N ILE A 182 -0.21 -7.56 -27.86
CA ILE A 182 -0.60 -8.90 -27.41
C ILE A 182 -2.12 -9.06 -27.34
N PHE A 183 -2.83 -8.07 -26.78
CA PHE A 183 -4.27 -8.14 -26.61
C PHE A 183 -5.03 -7.62 -27.83
N GLU A 184 -5.99 -8.41 -28.32
CA GLU A 184 -6.79 -8.07 -29.48
C GLU A 184 -8.24 -7.76 -29.10
N LYS A 185 -8.75 -6.62 -29.60
CA LYS A 185 -10.16 -6.25 -29.47
C LYS A 185 -11.03 -7.26 -30.21
N ASN A 186 -12.15 -7.65 -29.60
CA ASN A 186 -13.11 -8.69 -30.01
C ASN A 186 -12.58 -10.13 -29.92
N LYS A 187 -11.41 -10.35 -29.34
CA LYS A 187 -10.86 -11.70 -29.09
C LYS A 187 -10.50 -11.88 -27.62
N ASP A 188 -9.68 -10.99 -27.07
CA ASP A 188 -9.30 -11.01 -25.65
C ASP A 188 -10.20 -10.10 -24.81
N TYR A 189 -10.73 -9.02 -25.39
CA TYR A 189 -11.61 -8.08 -24.71
C TYR A 189 -12.58 -7.38 -25.67
N LEU A 190 -13.62 -6.77 -25.12
CA LEU A 190 -14.52 -5.86 -25.83
C LEU A 190 -14.69 -4.55 -25.06
N VAL A 191 -15.19 -3.52 -25.74
CA VAL A 191 -15.46 -2.21 -25.13
C VAL A 191 -16.95 -1.93 -25.23
N GLU A 192 -17.61 -1.81 -24.08
CA GLU A 192 -19.05 -1.51 -23.99
C GLU A 192 -19.27 -0.47 -22.88
N LYS A 193 -20.07 0.57 -23.14
CA LYS A 193 -20.37 1.66 -22.17
C LYS A 193 -19.11 2.25 -21.52
N ASP A 194 -18.07 2.50 -22.33
CA ASP A 194 -16.77 3.01 -21.88
C ASP A 194 -16.02 2.11 -20.88
N GLN A 195 -16.35 0.81 -20.84
CA GLN A 195 -15.68 -0.19 -20.02
C GLN A 195 -15.04 -1.28 -20.88
N VAL A 196 -13.85 -1.71 -20.48
CA VAL A 196 -13.17 -2.89 -21.05
C VAL A 196 -13.69 -4.13 -20.35
N LEU A 197 -14.26 -5.06 -21.12
CA LEU A 197 -14.81 -6.33 -20.63
C LEU A 197 -14.00 -7.49 -21.20
N ILE A 198 -13.53 -8.39 -20.32
CA ILE A 198 -12.67 -9.52 -20.71
C ILE A 198 -13.50 -10.63 -21.32
N ILE A 199 -12.98 -11.24 -22.38
CA ILE A 199 -13.57 -12.40 -23.05
C ILE A 199 -12.81 -13.66 -22.62
N ASP A 200 -13.54 -14.70 -22.24
CA ASP A 200 -12.96 -16.02 -22.01
C ASP A 200 -12.53 -16.65 -23.34
N HIS A 201 -11.24 -16.99 -23.46
CA HIS A 201 -10.67 -17.58 -24.67
C HIS A 201 -11.28 -18.94 -25.03
N PHE A 202 -11.78 -19.71 -24.06
CA PHE A 202 -12.35 -21.03 -24.32
C PHE A 202 -13.83 -20.98 -24.71
N THR A 203 -14.59 -20.08 -24.09
CA THR A 203 -16.07 -20.06 -24.22
C THR A 203 -16.60 -18.88 -25.02
N GLY A 204 -15.78 -17.85 -25.26
CA GLY A 204 -16.19 -16.59 -25.89
C GLY A 204 -17.13 -15.74 -25.03
N ARG A 205 -17.35 -16.10 -23.76
CA ARG A 205 -18.25 -15.39 -22.86
C ARG A 205 -17.57 -14.19 -22.21
N ILE A 206 -18.39 -13.19 -21.89
CA ILE A 206 -17.95 -12.01 -21.16
C ILE A 206 -17.79 -12.35 -19.68
N LEU A 207 -16.63 -12.05 -19.12
CA LEU A 207 -16.31 -12.25 -17.71
C LEU A 207 -16.58 -10.95 -16.93
N HIS A 208 -17.82 -10.76 -16.51
CA HIS A 208 -18.21 -9.59 -15.72
C HIS A 208 -17.48 -9.54 -14.36
N GLY A 209 -17.05 -8.34 -13.96
CA GLY A 209 -16.36 -8.09 -12.70
C GLY A 209 -14.87 -8.45 -12.68
N ARG A 210 -14.32 -9.00 -13.78
CA ARG A 210 -12.88 -9.24 -13.90
C ARG A 210 -12.17 -8.07 -14.57
N GLN A 211 -10.93 -7.84 -14.15
CA GLN A 211 -10.01 -6.85 -14.72
C GLN A 211 -8.67 -7.53 -15.03
N PHE A 212 -7.90 -6.95 -15.96
CA PHE A 212 -6.54 -7.41 -16.20
C PHE A 212 -5.67 -7.09 -14.98
N SER A 213 -4.74 -7.98 -14.65
CA SER A 213 -3.81 -7.80 -13.54
C SER A 213 -2.63 -6.92 -13.94
N ASP A 214 -1.92 -6.41 -12.93
CA ASP A 214 -0.66 -5.68 -13.08
C ASP A 214 -0.74 -4.39 -13.91
N GLY A 215 -1.86 -3.67 -13.92
CA GLY A 215 -1.96 -2.31 -14.45
C GLY A 215 -3.29 -1.92 -15.04
#